data_AF-A0A1I5WQZ9-F1
#
_entry.id   AF-A0A1I5WQZ9-F1
#
_cell.length_a   1.000
_cell.length_b   1.000
_cell.length_c   1.000
_cell.angle_alpha   90.00
_cell.angle_beta   90.00
_cell.angle_gamma   90.00
#
_symmetry.space_group_name_H-M   'P 1'
#
loop_
_entity.id
_entity.type
_entity.pdbx_description
1 polymer ?
#
loop_
_entity_poly.entity_id
_entity_poly.type
_entity_poly.pdbx_seq_one_letter_code
_entity_poly.pdbx_strand_id
1 'polypeptide(L)' 'MSDNHVYKKIELVGSSRVSIEDAINNALAEAAKTVHNMDWFEVVETRGHITNGKVGHYQVSIKVGFRIVGS' A
#
# COMPACT_ATOMS: atom_id res chain seq x y z
N MET A 1 26.42 -15.02 8.92
CA MET A 1 26.20 -15.91 7.76
C MET A 1 24.89 -16.64 8.01
N SER A 2 23.77 -16.24 7.44
CA SER A 2 23.51 -15.76 6.08
C SER A 2 22.94 -14.33 6.02
N ASP A 3 23.38 -13.53 5.05
CA ASP A 3 22.79 -12.20 4.70
C ASP A 3 21.49 -12.33 3.88
N ASN A 4 20.84 -13.50 3.96
CA ASN A 4 19.66 -13.80 3.19
C ASN A 4 18.43 -13.42 4.01
N HIS A 5 17.74 -12.37 3.57
CA HIS A 5 16.45 -11.98 4.12
C HIS A 5 15.31 -12.57 3.30
N VAL A 6 14.28 -13.07 3.98
CA VAL A 6 13.04 -13.48 3.34
C VAL A 6 12.04 -12.34 3.50
N TYR A 7 11.44 -11.94 2.38
CA TYR A 7 10.45 -10.87 2.33
C TYR A 7 9.10 -11.44 1.97
N LYS A 8 8.05 -10.91 2.60
CA LYS A 8 6.67 -11.12 2.16
C LYS A 8 6.23 -9.85 1.43
N LYS A 9 5.52 -10.04 0.33
CA LYS A 9 4.73 -8.97 -0.29
C LYS A 9 3.25 -9.20 -0.02
N ILE A 10 2.55 -8.17 0.40
CA ILE A 10 1.08 -8.14 0.49
C ILE A 10 0.54 -7.06 -0.43
N GLU A 11 -0.68 -7.24 -0.89
CA GLU A 11 -1.36 -6.27 -1.75
C GLU A 11 -2.48 -5.59 -0.98
N LEU A 12 -2.56 -4.27 -1.10
CA LEU A 12 -3.46 -3.39 -0.38
C LEU A 12 -4.04 -2.37 -1.36
N VAL A 13 -5.28 -1.94 -1.15
CA VAL A 13 -5.88 -0.86 -1.93
C VAL A 13 -6.16 0.32 -1.01
N GLY A 14 -5.41 1.40 -1.21
CA GLY A 14 -5.63 2.68 -0.55
C GLY A 14 -6.73 3.47 -1.23
N SER A 15 -7.42 4.32 -0.48
CA SER A 15 -8.39 5.25 -1.08
C SER A 15 -8.34 6.63 -0.44
N SER A 16 -8.64 7.65 -1.24
CA SER A 16 -8.73 9.03 -0.78
C SER A 16 -9.58 9.88 -1.71
N ARG A 17 -10.24 10.91 -1.19
CA ARG A 17 -10.92 11.95 -1.98
C ARG A 17 -9.97 13.05 -2.46
N VAL A 18 -8.76 13.10 -1.92
CA VAL A 18 -7.84 14.22 -2.07
C VAL A 18 -6.88 13.99 -3.22
N SER A 19 -6.06 12.93 -3.15
CA SER A 19 -5.08 12.60 -4.20
C SER A 19 -4.67 11.13 -4.16
N ILE A 20 -3.85 10.73 -5.12
CA ILE A 20 -3.24 9.39 -5.22
C ILE A 20 -2.22 9.20 -4.08
N GLU A 21 -1.40 10.21 -3.78
CA GLU A 21 -0.42 10.17 -2.69
C GLU A 21 -1.10 9.98 -1.34
N ASP A 22 -2.22 10.67 -1.10
CA ASP A 22 -2.99 10.50 0.13
C ASP A 22 -3.59 9.09 0.24
N ALA A 23 -4.07 8.53 -0.88
CA ALA A 23 -4.54 7.14 -0.91
C ALA A 23 -3.43 6.13 -0.57
N ILE A 24 -2.21 6.34 -1.09
CA ILE A 24 -1.04 5.50 -0.78
C ILE A 24 -0.69 5.60 0.71
N ASN A 25 -0.61 6.83 1.25
CA ASN A 25 -0.32 7.05 2.67
C ASN A 25 -1.36 6.38 3.58
N ASN A 26 -2.65 6.45 3.22
CA ASN A 26 -3.71 5.77 3.96
C ASN A 26 -3.52 4.25 3.99
N ALA A 27 -3.16 3.63 2.86
CA ALA A 27 -2.90 2.18 2.82
C ALA A 27 -1.69 1.79 3.68
N LEU A 28 -0.59 2.55 3.60
CA LEU A 28 0.62 2.31 4.40
C LEU A 28 0.35 2.50 5.89
N ALA A 29 -0.39 3.55 6.28
CA ALA A 29 -0.75 3.81 7.66
C ALA A 29 -1.62 2.70 8.26
N GLU A 30 -2.58 2.17 7.50
CA GLU A 30 -3.40 1.05 7.95
C GLU A 30 -2.58 -0.25 8.06
N ALA A 31 -1.71 -0.51 7.08
CA ALA A 31 -0.82 -1.68 7.10
C ALA A 31 0.14 -1.65 8.30
N ALA A 32 0.70 -0.48 8.61
CA ALA A 32 1.64 -0.29 9.72
C ALA A 32 1.09 -0.70 11.10
N LYS A 33 -0.25 -0.75 11.26
CA LYS A 33 -0.89 -1.20 12.50
C LYS A 33 -0.69 -2.69 12.79
N THR A 34 -0.47 -3.51 11.75
CA THR A 34 -0.40 -4.98 11.87
C THR A 34 0.84 -5.59 11.21
N VAL A 35 1.47 -4.86 10.30
CA VAL A 35 2.63 -5.31 9.53
C VAL A 35 3.84 -4.48 9.95
N HIS A 36 4.86 -5.16 10.45
CA HIS A 36 6.11 -4.55 10.89
C HIS A 36 7.22 -4.78 9.86
N ASN A 37 8.28 -3.96 9.94
CA ASN A 37 9.44 -4.03 9.04
C ASN A 37 9.07 -3.84 7.56
N MET A 38 8.13 -2.93 7.29
CA MET A 38 7.81 -2.50 5.92
C MET A 38 8.94 -1.66 5.37
N ASP A 39 9.53 -2.11 4.27
CA ASP A 39 10.75 -1.52 3.70
C ASP A 39 10.46 -0.76 2.40
N TRP A 40 9.55 -1.26 1.56
CA TRP A 40 9.18 -0.61 0.31
C TRP A 40 7.73 -0.87 -0.09
N PHE A 41 7.24 -0.08 -1.04
CA PHE A 41 5.99 -0.34 -1.72
C PHE A 41 6.12 -0.12 -3.23
N GLU A 42 5.25 -0.77 -4.00
CA GLU A 42 5.15 -0.70 -5.46
C GLU A 42 3.71 -0.32 -5.82
N VAL A 43 3.50 0.73 -6.62
CA VAL A 43 2.17 1.05 -7.15
C VAL A 43 1.87 0.09 -8.31
N VAL A 44 0.76 -0.65 -8.20
CA VAL A 44 0.34 -1.65 -9.19
C VAL A 44 -0.69 -1.06 -10.14
N GLU A 45 -1.68 -0.36 -9.61
CA GLU A 45 -2.77 0.19 -10.38
C GLU A 45 -3.31 1.46 -9.70
N THR A 46 -3.64 2.46 -10.52
CA THR A 46 -4.33 3.67 -10.09
C THR A 46 -5.70 3.70 -10.76
N ARG A 47 -6.75 3.70 -9.93
CA ARG A 47 -8.15 3.77 -10.35
C ARG A 47 -8.84 4.93 -9.64
N GLY A 48 -10.06 5.22 -10.04
CA GLY A 48 -10.91 6.16 -9.34
C GLY A 48 -12.39 5.87 -9.52
N HIS A 49 -13.15 6.10 -8.47
CA HIS A 49 -14.61 6.09 -8.53
C HIS A 49 -15.09 7.45 -9.07
N ILE A 50 -15.92 7.43 -10.11
CA ILE A 50 -16.48 8.64 -10.70
C ILE A 50 -17.82 8.95 -10.03
N THR A 51 -17.99 10.18 -9.56
CA THR A 51 -19.24 10.69 -9.00
C THR A 51 -19.56 12.04 -9.62
N ASN A 52 -20.74 12.16 -10.25
CA ASN A 52 -21.19 13.37 -10.92
C ASN A 52 -20.17 13.95 -11.94
N GLY A 53 -19.54 13.06 -12.72
CA GLY A 53 -18.55 13.45 -13.73
C GLY A 53 -17.21 13.94 -13.16
N LYS A 54 -16.97 13.78 -11.86
CA LYS A 54 -15.71 14.12 -11.19
C LYS A 54 -15.18 12.91 -10.43
N VAL A 55 -13.90 12.94 -10.07
CA VAL A 55 -13.33 11.91 -9.19
C VAL A 55 -13.97 12.04 -7.81
N GLY A 56 -14.64 10.99 -7.35
CA GLY A 56 -15.15 10.86 -6.00
C GLY A 56 -14.08 10.37 -5.04
N HIS A 57 -13.40 9.28 -5.39
CA HIS A 57 -12.22 8.78 -4.66
C HIS A 57 -11.20 8.24 -5.64
N TYR A 58 -9.93 8.56 -5.41
CA TYR A 58 -8.80 7.80 -5.92
C TYR A 58 -8.70 6.48 -5.17
N GLN A 59 -8.40 5.43 -5.90
CA GLN A 59 -8.14 4.10 -5.39
C GLN A 59 -6.81 3.64 -5.94
N VAL A 60 -5.86 3.32 -5.08
CA VAL A 60 -4.49 3.00 -5.48
C VAL A 60 -4.13 1.64 -4.91
N SER A 61 -3.96 0.67 -5.79
CA SER A 61 -3.50 -0.67 -5.44
C SER A 61 -1.98 -0.64 -5.30
N ILE A 62 -1.48 -0.98 -4.13
CA ILE A 62 -0.05 -1.05 -3.82
C ILE A 62 0.33 -2.45 -3.33
N LYS A 63 1.55 -2.88 -3.66
CA LYS A 63 2.21 -4.02 -3.02
C LYS A 63 3.21 -3.51 -2.01
N VAL A 64 3.12 -3.97 -0.77
CA VAL A 64 4.06 -3.60 0.29
C VAL A 64 4.95 -4.79 0.59
N GLY A 65 6.26 -4.56 0.47
CA GLY A 65 7.31 -5.51 0.83
C GLY A 65 7.79 -5.26 2.25
N PHE A 66 7.81 -6.33 3.04
CA PHE A 66 8.30 -6.29 4.41
C PHE A 66 9.08 -7.55 4.76
N ARG A 67 10.06 -7.41 5.64
CA ARG A 67 10.90 -8.52 6.07
C ARG A 67 10.11 -9.44 7.01
N ILE A 68 10.15 -10.74 6.74
CA ILE A 68 9.67 -11.74 7.69
C ILE A 68 10.79 -11.97 8.70
N VAL A 69 10.52 -11.69 9.97
CA VAL A 69 11.38 -12.13 11.08
C VAL A 69 10.84 -13.49 11.51
N GLY A 70 11.66 -14.53 11.45
CA GLY A 70 11.26 -15.88 11.84
C GLY A 70 10.70 -15.88 13.27
N SER A 71 9.52 -16.46 13.43
CA SER A 71 8.88 -16.74 14.72
C SER A 71 9.66 -17.76 15.54
#